data_AF-D7BEG4-F1
#
_entry.id   AF-D7BEG4-F1
#
_cell.length_a   1.000
_cell.length_b   1.000
_cell.length_c   1.000
_cell.angle_alpha   90.00
_cell.angle_beta   90.00
_cell.angle_gamma   90.00
#
_symmetry.space_group_name_H-M   'P 1'
#
loop_
_entity.id
_entity.type
_entity.pdbx_description
1 polymer ?
#
loop_
_entity_poly.entity_id
_entity_poly.type
_entity_poly.pdbx_seq_one_letter_code
_entity_poly.pdbx_strand_id
1 'polypeptide(L)'
;MGARASLDLAFAGTAVGVLTVAPVATFDITNGGVFVGPSIGVGFGGGAASFGFGVLGGIEYNLSPELMLYGQTALNIAPGFSGNLVAGADFEISSPVSVFTEARVLFGGGASAFGLAAGINYRM
;
A
#
# COMPACT_ATOMS: atom_id res chain seq x y z
N MET A 1 -4.53 -18.43 -2.74
CA MET A 1 -3.33 -17.57 -2.73
C MET A 1 -3.62 -16.38 -3.61
N GLY A 2 -3.55 -15.16 -3.06
CA GLY A 2 -3.74 -13.92 -3.80
C GLY A 2 -2.40 -13.23 -4.06
N ALA A 3 -2.39 -12.28 -5.00
CA ALA A 3 -1.27 -11.36 -5.19
C ALA A 3 -1.78 -9.94 -4.95
N ARG A 4 -1.00 -9.14 -4.20
CA ARG A 4 -1.27 -7.72 -4.02
C ARG A 4 -0.13 -6.91 -4.64
N ALA A 5 -0.49 -5.89 -5.40
CA ALA A 5 0.44 -4.95 -6.00
C ALA A 5 0.01 -3.53 -5.63
N SER A 6 0.97 -2.72 -5.15
CA SER A 6 0.79 -1.29 -4.92
C SER A 6 1.82 -0.53 -5.73
N LEU A 7 1.39 0.50 -6.45
CA LEU A 7 2.27 1.45 -7.11
C LEU A 7 2.08 2.82 -6.46
N ASP A 8 3.07 3.25 -5.70
CA ASP A 8 3.11 4.58 -5.10
C ASP A 8 4.02 5.48 -5.94
N LEU A 9 3.49 6.60 -6.46
CA LEU A 9 4.25 7.61 -7.20
C LEU A 9 4.37 8.87 -6.33
N ALA A 10 5.57 9.16 -5.82
CA ALA A 10 5.83 10.40 -5.12
C ALA A 10 6.38 11.46 -6.08
N PHE A 11 5.62 12.53 -6.30
CA PHE A 11 6.01 13.68 -7.14
C PHE A 11 6.58 14.82 -6.28
N ALA A 12 7.72 14.58 -5.63
CA ALA A 12 8.48 15.62 -4.93
C ALA A 12 9.96 15.52 -5.32
N GLY A 13 10.46 16.49 -6.11
CA GLY A 13 11.83 16.44 -6.65
C GLY A 13 12.04 15.31 -7.66
N THR A 14 13.29 14.87 -7.84
CA THR A 14 13.65 13.66 -8.60
C THR A 14 12.75 12.50 -8.18
N ALA A 15 11.78 12.15 -9.03
CA ALA A 15 10.73 11.18 -8.76
C ALA A 15 11.27 9.94 -8.04
N VAL A 16 10.52 9.45 -7.06
CA VAL A 16 10.74 8.15 -6.44
C VAL A 16 9.39 7.45 -6.52
N GLY A 17 9.22 6.62 -7.54
CA GLY A 17 8.13 5.65 -7.53
C GLY A 17 8.56 4.38 -6.80
N VAL A 18 7.64 3.74 -6.08
CA VAL A 18 7.84 2.43 -5.47
C VAL A 18 6.74 1.49 -5.96
N LEU A 19 7.11 0.51 -6.77
CA LEU A 19 6.25 -0.64 -7.06
C LEU A 19 6.53 -1.72 -6.02
N THR A 20 5.50 -2.15 -5.29
CA THR A 20 5.56 -3.22 -4.29
C THR A 20 4.64 -4.35 -4.71
N VAL A 21 5.18 -5.53 -5.03
CA VAL A 21 4.39 -6.74 -5.38
C VAL A 21 4.69 -7.84 -4.38
N ALA A 22 3.65 -8.46 -3.84
CA ALA A 22 3.77 -9.56 -2.89
C ALA A 22 2.77 -10.69 -3.18
N PRO A 23 3.21 -11.95 -3.31
CA PRO A 23 2.33 -13.07 -3.01
C PRO A 23 1.98 -12.98 -1.53
N VAL A 24 0.69 -12.92 -1.21
CA VAL A 24 0.24 -12.72 0.17
C VAL A 24 -0.41 -13.98 0.72
N ALA A 25 0.02 -14.38 1.90
CA ALA A 25 -0.79 -15.22 2.77
C ALA A 25 -1.91 -14.34 3.34
N THR A 26 -3.14 -14.82 3.24
CA THR A 26 -4.33 -14.12 3.73
C THR A 26 -4.97 -14.96 4.81
N PHE A 27 -5.30 -14.32 5.92
CA PHE A 27 -5.93 -14.92 7.08
C PHE A 27 -7.24 -14.19 7.32
N ASP A 28 -8.35 -14.89 7.16
CA ASP A 28 -9.66 -14.32 7.44
C ASP A 28 -9.85 -14.20 8.95
N ILE A 29 -10.41 -13.06 9.36
CA ILE A 29 -10.84 -12.81 10.74
C ILE A 29 -12.32 -12.42 10.71
N THR A 30 -12.97 -12.43 11.88
CA THR A 30 -14.33 -11.91 11.98
C THR A 30 -14.36 -10.47 11.47
N ASN A 31 -15.20 -10.23 10.46
CA ASN A 31 -15.36 -8.94 9.78
C ASN A 31 -14.08 -8.41 9.14
N GLY A 32 -13.21 -9.25 8.56
CA GLY A 32 -12.03 -8.73 7.88
C GLY A 32 -10.99 -9.77 7.52
N GLY A 33 -9.77 -9.29 7.29
CA GLY A 33 -8.63 -10.14 6.98
C GLY A 33 -7.30 -9.49 7.31
N VAL A 34 -6.29 -10.32 7.53
CA VAL A 34 -4.89 -9.90 7.62
C VAL A 34 -4.15 -10.51 6.44
N PHE A 35 -3.28 -9.73 5.82
CA PHE A 35 -2.41 -10.23 4.76
C PHE A 35 -0.95 -9.92 5.07
N VAL A 36 -0.07 -10.82 4.66
CA VAL A 36 1.39 -10.64 4.76
C VAL A 36 2.10 -11.39 3.64
N GLY A 37 3.14 -10.79 3.09
CA GLY A 37 3.91 -11.38 2.02
C GLY A 37 5.29 -10.74 1.85
N PRO A 38 6.25 -11.47 1.26
CA PRO A 38 7.50 -10.86 0.85
C PRO A 38 7.20 -9.82 -0.23
N SER A 39 7.93 -8.71 -0.21
CA SER A 39 7.75 -7.63 -1.17
C SER A 39 9.05 -7.29 -1.89
N ILE A 40 8.90 -6.85 -3.14
CA ILE A 40 9.99 -6.30 -3.94
C ILE A 40 9.62 -4.85 -4.26
N GLY A 41 10.44 -3.92 -3.78
CA GLY A 41 10.35 -2.49 -4.06
C GLY A 41 11.26 -2.10 -5.23
N VAL A 42 10.74 -1.40 -6.23
CA VAL A 42 11.56 -0.80 -7.30
C VAL A 42 11.52 0.71 -7.18
N GLY A 43 12.66 1.34 -6.89
CA GLY A 43 12.83 2.78 -6.84
C GLY A 43 13.29 3.36 -8.17
N PHE A 44 12.61 4.40 -8.68
CA PHE A 44 12.95 5.06 -9.94
C PHE A 44 12.69 6.57 -9.92
N GLY A 45 13.58 7.35 -10.57
CA GLY A 45 13.34 8.76 -10.95
C GLY A 45 14.31 9.85 -10.41
N GLY A 46 15.54 9.51 -10.01
CA GLY A 46 16.54 10.52 -9.61
C GLY A 46 18.02 10.17 -9.77
N GLY A 47 18.29 8.94 -10.21
CA GLY A 47 19.60 8.30 -10.25
C GLY A 47 19.45 6.86 -10.78
N ALA A 48 20.41 5.99 -10.47
CA ALA A 48 20.34 4.57 -10.84
C ALA A 48 19.11 3.89 -10.21
N ALA A 49 18.41 3.06 -10.99
CA ALA A 49 17.30 2.27 -10.47
C ALA A 49 17.77 1.38 -9.31
N SER A 50 16.99 1.36 -8.22
CA SER A 50 17.29 0.56 -7.04
C SER A 50 16.24 -0.53 -6.85
N PHE A 51 16.70 -1.74 -6.52
CA PHE A 51 15.84 -2.86 -6.16
C PHE A 51 15.98 -3.13 -4.67
N GLY A 52 14.83 -3.29 -4.01
CA GLY A 52 14.74 -3.60 -2.61
C GLY A 52 13.87 -4.81 -2.35
N PHE A 53 14.19 -5.50 -1.27
CA PHE A 53 13.36 -6.59 -0.74
C PHE A 53 12.85 -6.19 0.63
N GLY A 54 11.66 -6.68 0.96
CA GLY A 54 11.19 -6.66 2.33
C GLY A 54 9.82 -7.30 2.48
N VAL A 55 8.90 -6.63 3.18
CA VAL A 55 7.63 -7.22 3.60
C VAL A 55 6.50 -6.24 3.33
N LEU A 56 5.43 -6.74 2.72
CA LEU A 56 4.15 -6.07 2.63
C LEU A 56 3.20 -6.78 3.60
N GLY A 57 2.49 -6.02 4.41
CA GLY A 57 1.40 -6.56 5.21
C GLY A 57 0.30 -5.55 5.43
N GLY A 58 -0.83 -6.01 5.93
CA GLY A 58 -1.93 -5.14 6.24
C GLY A 58 -3.11 -5.85 6.86
N ILE A 59 -4.09 -5.05 7.24
CA ILE A 59 -5.34 -5.46 7.86
C ILE A 59 -6.50 -4.77 7.15
N GLU A 60 -7.58 -5.51 6.98
CA GLU A 60 -8.86 -5.03 6.49
C GLU A 60 -9.90 -5.35 7.54
N TYR A 61 -10.81 -4.41 7.78
CA TYR A 61 -11.89 -4.53 8.74
C TYR A 61 -13.18 -3.93 8.18
N ASN A 62 -14.17 -4.79 7.94
CA ASN A 62 -15.50 -4.44 7.46
C ASN A 62 -16.36 -3.98 8.65
N LEU A 63 -16.56 -2.66 8.76
CA LEU A 63 -17.48 -2.07 9.74
C LEU A 63 -18.94 -2.38 9.37
N SER A 64 -19.24 -2.41 8.08
CA SER A 64 -20.53 -2.78 7.50
C SER A 64 -20.32 -3.43 6.14
N PRO A 65 -21.37 -3.92 5.46
CA PRO A 65 -21.25 -4.39 4.07
C PRO A 65 -20.70 -3.33 3.12
N GLU A 66 -20.97 -2.05 3.38
CA GLU A 66 -20.61 -0.92 2.54
C GLU A 66 -19.29 -0.25 2.95
N LEU A 67 -18.84 -0.40 4.21
CA LEU A 67 -17.69 0.32 4.73
C LEU A 67 -16.59 -0.61 5.23
N MET A 68 -15.42 -0.51 4.61
CA MET A 68 -14.19 -1.19 5.00
C MET A 68 -13.14 -0.18 5.46
N LEU A 69 -12.54 -0.42 6.62
CA LEU A 69 -11.30 0.23 7.04
C LEU A 69 -10.12 -0.66 6.65
N TYR A 70 -9.01 -0.07 6.23
CA TYR A 70 -7.80 -0.82 5.95
C TYR A 70 -6.55 -0.09 6.40
N GLY A 71 -5.53 -0.87 6.71
CA GLY A 71 -4.18 -0.40 6.98
C GLY A 71 -3.19 -1.28 6.25
N GLN A 72 -2.16 -0.69 5.66
CA GLN A 72 -1.10 -1.41 4.97
C GLN A 72 0.26 -0.85 5.36
N THR A 73 1.23 -1.73 5.49
CA THR A 73 2.64 -1.37 5.66
C THR A 73 3.46 -2.07 4.59
N ALA A 74 4.36 -1.33 3.96
CA ALA A 74 5.41 -1.86 3.11
C ALA A 74 6.74 -1.44 3.73
N LEU A 75 7.60 -2.42 4.00
CA LEU A 75 8.95 -2.21 4.50
C LEU A 75 9.94 -2.80 3.51
N ASN A 76 10.94 -2.01 3.12
CA ASN A 76 12.03 -2.40 2.24
C ASN A 76 13.37 -2.18 2.98
N ILE A 77 14.27 -3.17 2.94
CA ILE A 77 15.51 -3.17 3.72
C ILE A 77 16.75 -2.87 2.84
N ALA A 78 16.68 -3.16 1.55
CA ALA A 78 17.78 -2.92 0.61
C ALA A 78 17.36 -1.93 -0.49
N PRO A 79 18.27 -1.11 -1.04
CA PRO A 79 19.62 -0.82 -0.55
C PRO A 79 19.65 0.09 0.71
N GLY A 80 18.49 0.44 1.28
CA GLY A 80 18.37 1.15 2.55
C GLY A 80 16.97 1.01 3.15
N PHE A 81 16.85 1.26 4.46
CA PHE A 81 15.58 1.16 5.15
C PHE A 81 14.60 2.23 4.66
N SER A 82 13.52 1.80 4.05
CA SER A 82 12.45 2.66 3.54
C SER A 82 11.12 1.92 3.59
N GLY A 83 10.03 2.66 3.45
CA GLY A 83 8.72 2.05 3.48
C GLY A 83 7.59 3.03 3.26
N ASN A 84 6.39 2.48 3.35
CA ASN A 84 5.14 3.20 3.28
C ASN A 84 4.19 2.67 4.36
N LEU A 85 3.52 3.57 5.07
CA LEU A 85 2.36 3.28 5.89
C LEU A 85 1.13 3.90 5.23
N VAL A 86 0.10 3.10 5.02
CA VAL A 86 -1.20 3.49 4.50
C VAL A 86 -2.26 3.22 5.55
N ALA A 87 -3.16 4.15 5.77
CA ALA A 87 -4.40 3.92 6.49
C ALA A 87 -5.54 4.59 5.74
N GLY A 88 -6.64 3.88 5.54
CA GLY A 88 -7.74 4.37 4.74
C GLY A 88 -9.08 3.73 5.05
N ALA A 89 -10.08 4.26 4.37
CA ALA A 89 -11.44 3.74 4.34
C ALA A 89 -11.87 3.62 2.89
N ASP A 90 -12.63 2.58 2.60
CA ASP A 90 -13.24 2.33 1.31
C ASP A 90 -14.74 2.10 1.51
N PHE A 91 -15.54 2.89 0.81
CA PHE A 91 -17.00 2.93 0.92
C PHE A 91 -17.63 2.54 -0.40
N GLU A 92 -18.40 1.46 -0.41
CA GLU A 92 -19.14 1.00 -1.57
C GLU A 92 -20.32 1.94 -1.86
N ILE A 93 -20.31 2.51 -3.06
CA ILE A 93 -21.41 3.38 -3.52
C ILE A 93 -22.44 2.55 -4.27
N SER A 94 -21.97 1.67 -5.16
CA SER A 94 -22.80 0.81 -5.98
C SER A 94 -21.92 -0.29 -6.53
N SER A 95 -22.08 -1.52 -6.03
CA SER A 95 -21.31 -2.67 -6.51
C SER A 95 -21.22 -2.70 -8.05
N PRO A 96 -20.01 -2.82 -8.63
CA PRO A 96 -18.69 -3.06 -8.00
C PRO A 96 -17.89 -1.78 -7.64
N VAL A 97 -18.49 -0.60 -7.70
CA VAL A 97 -17.82 0.69 -7.53
C VAL A 97 -17.82 1.15 -6.07
N SER A 98 -16.64 1.52 -5.59
CA SER A 98 -16.43 2.15 -4.28
C SER A 98 -15.62 3.43 -4.39
N VAL A 99 -15.63 4.24 -3.33
CA VAL A 99 -14.71 5.37 -3.15
C VAL A 99 -13.79 5.09 -1.99
N PHE A 100 -12.54 5.51 -2.12
CA PHE A 100 -11.58 5.40 -1.03
C PHE A 100 -11.07 6.78 -0.61
N THR A 101 -10.66 6.85 0.64
CA THR A 101 -9.84 7.93 1.18
C THR A 101 -8.72 7.31 2.01
N GLU A 102 -7.52 7.88 1.92
CA GLU A 102 -6.37 7.35 2.63
C GLU A 102 -5.37 8.44 3.01
N ALA A 103 -4.67 8.18 4.10
CA ALA A 103 -3.47 8.87 4.49
C ALA A 103 -2.26 7.96 4.26
N ARG A 104 -1.18 8.54 3.76
CA ARG A 104 0.07 7.85 3.46
C ARG A 104 1.26 8.54 4.09
N VAL A 105 2.19 7.74 4.61
CA VAL A 105 3.50 8.18 5.07
C VAL A 105 4.55 7.35 4.36
N LEU A 106 5.32 8.00 3.49
CA LEU A 106 6.52 7.42 2.91
C LEU A 106 7.73 7.85 3.75
N PHE A 107 8.65 6.94 4.01
CA PHE A 107 9.87 7.22 4.77
C PHE A 107 11.05 6.45 4.19
N GLY A 108 12.25 7.01 4.29
CA GLY A 108 13.48 6.34 3.92
C GLY A 108 14.65 7.31 3.71
N GLY A 109 15.87 6.83 3.91
CA GLY A 109 17.10 7.57 3.53
C GLY A 109 17.27 8.96 4.17
N GLY A 110 16.60 9.23 5.30
CA GLY A 110 16.67 10.52 6.01
C GLY A 110 15.53 11.50 5.72
N ALA A 111 14.58 11.14 4.86
CA ALA A 111 13.41 11.96 4.55
C ALA A 111 12.10 11.20 4.79
N SER A 112 11.03 11.95 5.05
CA SER A 112 9.65 11.45 5.09
C SER A 112 8.73 12.38 4.32
N ALA A 113 7.69 11.80 3.72
CA ALA A 113 6.64 12.51 3.02
C ALA A 113 5.29 12.03 3.53
N PHE A 114 4.38 12.98 3.75
CA PHE A 114 2.99 12.71 4.08
C PHE A 114 2.11 13.05 2.88
N GLY A 115 1.12 12.22 2.60
CA GLY A 115 0.16 12.43 1.54
C GLY A 115 -1.25 12.06 1.99
N LEU A 116 -2.23 12.73 1.40
CA LEU A 116 -3.63 12.33 1.43
C LEU A 116 -4.04 11.95 0.01
N ALA A 117 -4.84 10.92 -0.13
CA ALA A 117 -5.42 10.53 -1.41
C ALA A 117 -6.89 10.18 -1.25
N ALA A 118 -7.63 10.38 -2.33
CA ALA A 118 -9.00 9.92 -2.47
C ALA A 118 -9.22 9.50 -3.92
N GLY A 119 -10.11 8.56 -4.15
CA GLY A 119 -10.38 8.08 -5.50
C GLY A 119 -11.54 7.12 -5.56
N ILE A 120 -11.70 6.52 -6.74
CA ILE A 120 -12.72 5.52 -7.04
C ILE A 120 -12.01 4.19 -7.25
N ASN A 121 -12.57 3.12 -6.68
CA ASN A 121 -12.08 1.77 -6.84
C ASN A 121 -13.15 0.91 -7.53
N TYR A 122 -12.71 -0.14 -8.22
CA TYR A 122 -13.58 -1.13 -8.84
C TYR A 122 -13.25 -2.51 -8.25
N ARG A 123 -14.19 -3.09 -7.51
CA ARG A 123 -14.07 -4.38 -6.83
C ARG A 123 -14.67 -5.49 -7.69
N MET A 124 -13.83 -6.31 -8.34
CA MET A 124 -14.28 -7.53 -9.04
C MET A 124 -14.50 -8.69 -8.08
#